data_AF-A0AAU2PFD6-F1
#
_entry.id   AF-A0AAU2PFD6-F1
#
_cell.length_a   1.000
_cell.length_b   1.000
_cell.length_c   1.000
_cell.angle_alpha   90.00
_cell.angle_beta   90.00
_cell.angle_gamma   90.00
#
_symmetry.space_group_name_H-M   'P 1'
#
loop_
_entity.id
_entity.type
_entity.pdbx_description
1 polymer ?
#
loop_
_entity_poly.entity_id
_entity_poly.type
_entity_poly.pdbx_seq_one_letter_code
_entity_poly.pdbx_strand_id
1 'polypeptide(L)'
;MRKPYRHRPGECGHVQAPHALARARLFPCGWRCALHTPNALAGKPEPPPGPGLSPGAWTTPSPINDSRVHDQRAIATGKRRSHPAAYRAAQAAADHRTELNL
;
A
#
# COMPACT_ATOMS: atom_id res chain seq x y z
N MET A 1 -17.84 -26.11 -4.34
CA MET A 1 -17.16 -24.82 -4.58
C MET A 1 -18.14 -23.67 -4.29
N ARG A 2 -18.01 -22.94 -3.17
CA ARG A 2 -18.81 -21.72 -2.92
C ARG A 2 -18.16 -20.55 -3.66
N LYS A 3 -18.91 -19.87 -4.55
CA LYS A 3 -18.47 -18.63 -5.21
C LYS A 3 -18.15 -17.56 -4.14
N PRO A 4 -17.08 -16.75 -4.28
CA PRO A 4 -16.85 -15.65 -3.37
C PRO A 4 -18.00 -14.64 -3.55
N TYR A 5 -18.62 -14.25 -2.45
CA TYR A 5 -19.65 -13.21 -2.43
C TYR A 5 -19.06 -11.94 -3.06
N ARG A 6 -19.49 -11.62 -4.30
CA ARG A 6 -19.39 -10.25 -4.81
C ARG A 6 -20.36 -9.43 -3.97
N HIS A 7 -19.92 -8.98 -2.79
CA HIS A 7 -20.70 -8.03 -2.02
C HIS A 7 -20.81 -6.77 -2.86
N ARG A 8 -22.01 -6.52 -3.42
CA ARG A 8 -22.47 -5.16 -3.73
C ARG A 8 -22.06 -4.27 -2.54
N PRO A 9 -21.66 -3.00 -2.74
CA PRO A 9 -21.51 -2.07 -1.63
C PRO A 9 -22.70 -2.23 -0.71
N GLY A 10 -22.45 -2.76 0.49
CA GLY A 10 -23.51 -3.30 1.33
C GLY A 10 -24.38 -2.17 1.88
N GLU A 11 -25.61 -2.48 2.24
CA GLU A 11 -26.36 -1.65 3.17
C GLU A 11 -25.67 -1.64 4.55
N CYS A 12 -25.94 -0.61 5.34
CA CYS A 12 -25.40 -0.57 6.70
C CYS A 12 -25.98 -1.74 7.51
N GLY A 13 -25.12 -2.63 8.04
CA GLY A 13 -25.55 -3.76 8.87
C GLY A 13 -25.94 -3.38 10.29
N HIS A 14 -26.45 -2.15 10.50
CA HIS A 14 -26.91 -1.67 11.80
C HIS A 14 -28.42 -1.47 11.69
N VAL A 15 -29.19 -1.94 12.67
CA VAL A 15 -30.66 -1.97 12.59
C VAL A 15 -31.29 -0.63 13.01
N GLN A 16 -30.53 0.19 13.75
CA GLN A 16 -31.03 1.44 14.32
C GLN A 16 -30.95 2.58 13.30
N ALA A 17 -32.06 3.30 13.13
CA ALA A 17 -32.09 4.62 12.50
C ALA A 17 -31.61 5.69 13.49
N PRO A 18 -31.08 6.84 13.02
CA PRO A 18 -30.94 7.26 11.62
C PRO A 18 -29.71 6.71 10.89
N HIS A 19 -29.79 6.64 9.56
CA HIS A 19 -28.66 6.28 8.68
C HIS A 19 -28.20 7.47 7.83
N ALA A 20 -26.93 7.51 7.46
CA ALA A 20 -26.45 8.44 6.44
C ALA A 20 -26.81 7.93 5.04
N LEU A 21 -27.18 8.86 4.14
CA LEU A 21 -27.43 8.59 2.71
C LEU A 21 -26.18 8.15 1.94
N ALA A 22 -24.99 8.34 2.51
CA ALA A 22 -23.73 7.94 1.92
C ALA A 22 -23.58 6.40 1.88
N ARG A 23 -22.97 5.89 0.79
CA ARG A 23 -22.64 4.47 0.64
C ARG A 23 -21.89 3.94 1.87
N ALA A 24 -22.25 2.74 2.32
CA ALA A 24 -21.56 2.10 3.42
C ALA A 24 -20.12 1.75 3.04
N ARG A 25 -19.22 1.79 4.03
CA ARG A 25 -17.82 1.35 3.91
C ARG A 25 -17.68 0.01 4.63
N LEU A 26 -16.77 -0.82 4.14
CA LEU A 26 -16.48 -2.10 4.77
C LEU A 26 -15.52 -1.88 5.95
N PHE A 27 -15.97 -2.24 7.15
CA PHE A 27 -15.16 -2.31 8.37
C PHE A 27 -15.04 -3.79 8.81
N PRO A 28 -14.13 -4.12 9.75
CA PRO A 28 -14.05 -5.49 10.30
C PRO A 28 -15.38 -6.00 10.89
N CYS A 29 -16.22 -5.11 11.40
CA CYS A 29 -17.55 -5.43 11.92
C CYS A 29 -18.66 -5.46 10.85
N GLY A 30 -18.34 -5.36 9.57
CA GLY A 30 -19.29 -5.35 8.45
C GLY A 30 -19.45 -3.98 7.78
N TRP A 31 -20.48 -3.85 6.93
CA TRP A 31 -20.77 -2.62 6.20
C TRP A 31 -21.38 -1.56 7.13
N ARG A 32 -20.79 -0.36 7.17
CA ARG A 32 -21.26 0.76 8.02
C ARG A 32 -21.40 2.05 7.23
N CYS A 33 -22.52 2.75 7.41
CA CYS A 33 -22.69 4.12 6.93
C CYS A 33 -21.91 5.11 7.81
N ALA A 34 -21.83 6.39 7.38
CA ALA A 34 -21.08 7.42 8.10
C ALA A 34 -21.51 7.63 9.58
N LEU A 35 -22.78 7.37 9.92
CA LEU A 35 -23.28 7.46 11.30
C LEU A 35 -22.95 6.23 12.17
N HIS A 36 -22.56 5.11 11.57
CA HIS A 36 -22.33 3.85 12.26
C HIS A 36 -20.88 3.37 12.10
N THR A 37 -19.95 4.25 11.74
CA THR A 37 -18.53 3.93 11.78
C THR A 37 -18.11 3.69 13.24
N PRO A 38 -17.08 2.86 13.50
CA PRO A 38 -16.57 2.69 14.86
C PRO A 38 -16.19 4.02 15.53
N ASN A 39 -15.72 5.01 14.75
CA ASN A 39 -15.45 6.36 15.26
C ASN A 39 -16.72 7.10 15.62
N ALA A 40 -17.75 7.08 14.76
CA ALA A 40 -19.03 7.73 15.05
C ALA A 40 -19.68 7.18 16.33
N LEU A 41 -19.66 5.85 16.52
CA LEU A 41 -20.14 5.21 17.75
C LEU A 41 -19.32 5.60 18.99
N ALA A 42 -18.03 5.90 18.81
CA ALA A 42 -17.14 6.37 19.87
C ALA A 42 -17.17 7.90 20.05
N GLY A 43 -18.05 8.64 19.35
CA GLY A 43 -18.11 10.11 19.39
C GLY A 43 -16.88 10.81 18.81
N LYS A 44 -16.07 10.10 18.01
CA LYS A 44 -14.87 10.63 17.36
C LYS A 44 -15.18 11.14 15.95
N PRO A 45 -14.42 12.13 15.46
CA PRO A 45 -14.56 12.59 14.08
C PRO A 45 -14.25 11.46 13.08
N GLU A 46 -14.84 11.59 11.89
CA GLU A 46 -14.57 10.67 10.78
C GLU A 46 -13.08 10.80 10.38
N PRO A 47 -12.36 9.67 10.21
CA PRO A 47 -10.98 9.73 9.80
C PRO A 47 -10.86 10.33 8.39
N PRO A 48 -9.82 11.14 8.14
CA PRO A 48 -9.57 11.65 6.80
C PRO A 48 -9.39 10.48 5.83
N PRO A 49 -9.82 10.62 4.57
CA PRO A 49 -9.62 9.58 3.58
C PRO A 49 -8.13 9.29 3.39
N GLY A 50 -7.80 8.02 3.19
CA GLY A 50 -6.44 7.57 2.96
C GLY A 50 -5.87 6.73 4.12
N PRO A 51 -4.59 6.38 4.04
CA PRO A 51 -3.95 5.40 4.93
C PRO A 51 -3.65 5.92 6.36
N GLY A 52 -4.28 7.04 6.77
CA GLY A 52 -4.13 7.62 8.11
C GLY A 52 -2.75 8.23 8.42
N LEU A 53 -1.82 8.20 7.47
CA LEU A 53 -0.50 8.80 7.58
C LEU A 53 -0.48 10.19 6.96
N SER A 54 0.44 11.05 7.42
CA SER A 54 0.62 12.39 6.85
C SER A 54 0.98 12.30 5.36
N PRO A 55 0.71 13.33 4.55
CA PRO A 55 1.05 13.33 3.13
C PRO A 55 2.52 13.00 2.84
N GLY A 56 3.42 13.38 3.75
CA GLY A 56 4.86 13.09 3.67
C GLY A 56 5.26 11.64 3.95
N ALA A 57 4.36 10.80 4.48
CA ALA A 57 4.70 9.41 4.79
C ALA A 57 4.99 8.56 3.54
N TRP A 58 4.56 9.03 2.36
CA TRP A 58 4.76 8.36 1.07
C TRP A 58 5.87 8.98 0.23
N THR A 59 6.50 10.06 0.73
CA THR A 59 7.56 10.76 0.01
C THR A 59 8.95 10.19 0.30
N THR A 60 9.11 9.41 1.37
CA THR A 60 10.35 8.69 1.64
C THR A 60 10.52 7.57 0.62
N PRO A 61 11.54 7.61 -0.26
CA PRO A 61 11.82 6.50 -1.15
C PRO A 61 12.28 5.31 -0.30
N SER A 62 11.49 4.24 -0.31
CA SER A 62 11.89 3.00 0.35
C SER A 62 13.09 2.41 -0.42
N PRO A 63 14.23 2.13 0.24
CA PRO A 63 15.36 1.46 -0.40
C PRO A 63 14.98 0.08 -0.96
N ILE A 64 13.95 -0.55 -0.39
CA ILE A 64 13.41 -1.83 -0.87
C ILE A 64 12.63 -1.66 -2.18
N ASN A 65 12.07 -0.48 -2.45
CA ASN A 65 11.30 -0.21 -3.67
C ASN A 65 12.09 0.54 -4.74
N ASP A 66 13.37 0.88 -4.51
CA ASP A 66 14.19 1.50 -5.55
C ASP A 66 14.57 0.46 -6.62
N SER A 67 13.76 0.43 -7.69
CA SER A 67 13.91 -0.50 -8.81
C SER A 67 15.29 -0.41 -9.46
N ARG A 68 15.94 0.76 -9.43
CA ARG A 68 17.26 0.95 -10.05
C ARG A 68 18.33 0.11 -9.38
N VAL A 69 18.32 0.02 -8.05
CA VAL A 69 19.28 -0.78 -7.27
C VAL A 69 19.09 -2.28 -7.54
N HIS A 70 17.84 -2.73 -7.59
CA HIS A 70 17.53 -4.14 -7.85
C HIS A 70 17.90 -4.57 -9.25
N ASP A 71 17.64 -3.71 -10.25
CA ASP A 71 18.00 -4.00 -11.64
C ASP A 71 19.52 -3.97 -11.84
N GLN A 72 20.24 -3.03 -11.22
CA GLN A 72 21.71 -3.03 -11.24
C GLN A 72 22.30 -4.32 -10.66
N ARG A 73 21.81 -4.77 -9.50
CA ARG A 73 22.29 -6.03 -8.88
C ARG A 73 21.94 -7.25 -9.73
N ALA A 74 20.76 -7.27 -10.35
CA ALA A 74 20.35 -8.36 -11.23
C ALA A 74 21.18 -8.41 -12.52
N ILE A 75 21.57 -7.26 -13.07
CA ILE A 75 22.48 -7.15 -14.21
C ILE A 75 23.90 -7.58 -13.81
N ALA A 76 24.43 -7.06 -12.70
CA ALA A 76 25.77 -7.40 -12.21
C ALA A 76 25.90 -8.92 -11.96
N THR A 77 24.89 -9.55 -11.35
CA THR A 77 24.90 -11.00 -11.09
C THR A 77 24.56 -11.87 -12.31
N GLY A 78 24.33 -11.26 -13.48
CA GLY A 78 23.98 -11.99 -14.72
C GLY A 78 22.56 -12.58 -14.73
N LYS A 79 21.74 -12.30 -13.72
CA LYS A 79 20.33 -12.73 -13.64
C LYS A 79 19.44 -12.03 -14.68
N ARG A 80 19.86 -10.87 -15.19
CA ARG A 80 19.25 -10.17 -16.34
C ARG A 80 20.25 -10.08 -17.48
N ARG A 81 19.75 -10.29 -18.71
CA ARG A 81 20.52 -10.06 -19.94
C ARG A 81 20.75 -8.56 -20.14
N SER A 82 21.97 -8.18 -20.53
CA SER A 82 22.35 -6.79 -20.81
C SER A 82 23.50 -6.75 -21.82
N HIS A 83 23.72 -5.59 -22.45
CA HIS A 83 24.91 -5.37 -23.28
C HIS A 83 26.18 -5.30 -22.39
N PRO A 84 27.37 -5.74 -22.87
CA PRO A 84 28.61 -5.76 -22.07
C PRO A 84 29.01 -4.44 -21.40
N ALA A 85 28.67 -3.30 -22.00
CA ALA A 85 28.91 -1.98 -21.39
C ALA A 85 28.04 -1.75 -20.13
N ALA A 86 26.75 -2.11 -20.21
CA ALA A 86 25.82 -1.99 -19.09
C ALA A 86 26.16 -2.97 -17.96
N TYR A 87 26.65 -4.17 -18.30
CA TYR A 87 27.13 -5.15 -17.32
C TYR A 87 28.30 -4.61 -16.48
N ARG A 88 29.32 -4.04 -17.15
CA ARG A 88 30.49 -3.46 -16.48
C ARG A 88 30.12 -2.27 -15.59
N ALA A 89 29.23 -1.40 -16.06
CA ALA A 89 28.73 -0.28 -15.26
C ALA A 89 27.97 -0.74 -14.01
N ALA A 90 27.18 -1.82 -14.13
CA ALA A 90 26.44 -2.40 -13.01
C ALA A 90 27.35 -3.07 -11.97
N GLN A 91 28.43 -3.73 -12.40
CA GLN A 91 29.45 -4.30 -11.51
C GLN A 91 30.12 -3.21 -10.67
N ALA A 92 30.63 -2.15 -11.32
CA ALA A 92 31.24 -1.02 -10.62
C ALA A 92 30.29 -0.37 -9.59
N ALA A 93 29.01 -0.21 -9.94
CA ALA A 93 28.00 0.35 -9.03
C ALA A 93 27.69 -0.57 -7.82
N ALA A 94 27.79 -1.89 -7.99
CA ALA A 94 27.59 -2.86 -6.92
C ALA A 94 28.81 -2.97 -5.99
N ASP A 95 30.02 -2.91 -6.54
CA ASP A 95 31.28 -2.99 -5.80
C ASP A 95 31.44 -1.79 -4.85
N HIS A 96 31.22 -0.56 -5.33
CA HIS A 96 31.27 0.65 -4.49
C HIS A 96 30.25 0.66 -3.34
N ARG A 97 29.12 -0.05 -3.47
CA ARG A 97 28.17 -0.21 -2.35
C ARG A 97 28.70 -1.13 -1.26
N THR A 98 29.58 -2.07 -1.57
CA THR A 98 30.17 -2.98 -0.59
C THR A 98 31.14 -2.22 0.31
N GLU A 99 31.88 -1.28 -0.26
CA GLU A 99 32.87 -0.45 0.45
C GLU A 99 32.24 0.59 1.40
N LEU A 100 31.02 1.06 1.11
CA LEU A 100 30.31 2.05 1.93
C LEU A 100 29.52 1.46 3.12
N ASN A 101 29.41 0.13 3.21
CA ASN A 101 28.69 -0.57 4.29
C ASN A 101 29.63 -1.35 5.24
N LEU A 102 30.93 -1.06 5.19
CA LEU A 102 31.98 -1.51 6.11
C LEU A 102 32.48 -0.32 6.92
#